data_AF-A0A3E0P417-F1
#
_entry.id   AF-A0A3E0P417-F1
#
_cell.length_a   1.000
_cell.length_b   1.000
_cell.length_c   1.000
_cell.angle_alpha   90.00
_cell.angle_beta   90.00
_cell.angle_gamma   90.00
#
_symmetry.space_group_name_H-M   'P 1'
#
loop_
_entity.id
_entity.type
_entity.pdbx_description
1 polymer ?
#
loop_
_entity_poly.entity_id
_entity_poly.type
_entity_poly.pdbx_seq_one_letter_code
_entity_poly.pdbx_strand_id
1 'polypeptide(L)'
;MSEHHEKLRQALENLGAQLDELRELDPAVAEHLDANLSQARGVLAGQPVEDHEHRSSLEQLQDAVLKYEASHPRLSEYLGSVIDALGQMGI
;
A
#
# COMPACT_ATOMS: atom_id res chain seq x y z
N MET A 1 -21.68 -3.43 1.66
CA MET A 1 -20.29 -3.13 2.04
C MET A 1 -19.52 -4.42 1.81
N SER A 2 -18.79 -4.50 0.71
CA SER A 2 -18.21 -5.76 0.20
C SER A 2 -17.08 -6.24 1.11
N GLU A 3 -16.95 -7.55 1.38
CA GLU A 3 -15.87 -8.14 2.20
C GLU A 3 -14.46 -7.71 1.75
N HIS A 4 -14.30 -7.37 0.47
CA HIS A 4 -13.07 -6.84 -0.11
C HIS A 4 -12.68 -5.45 0.42
N HIS A 5 -13.65 -4.56 0.65
CA HIS A 5 -13.39 -3.25 1.27
C HIS A 5 -12.90 -3.39 2.72
N GLU A 6 -13.44 -4.35 3.46
CA GLU A 6 -13.06 -4.59 4.85
C GLU A 6 -11.63 -5.13 4.94
N LYS A 7 -11.30 -6.12 4.08
CA LYS A 7 -9.94 -6.67 3.98
C LYS A 7 -8.92 -5.61 3.57
N LEU A 8 -9.24 -4.78 2.58
CA LEU A 8 -8.34 -3.72 2.14
C LEU A 8 -8.15 -2.68 3.26
N ARG A 9 -9.22 -2.28 3.97
CA ARG A 9 -9.11 -1.38 5.12
C ARG A 9 -8.20 -1.95 6.21
N GLN A 10 -8.41 -3.22 6.58
CA GLN A 10 -7.60 -3.90 7.59
C GLN A 10 -6.13 -4.00 7.18
N ALA A 11 -5.87 -4.30 5.90
CA ALA A 11 -4.51 -4.37 5.36
C ALA A 11 -3.83 -2.99 5.39
N LEU A 12 -4.56 -1.91 5.05
CA LEU A 12 -4.05 -0.54 5.10
C LEU A 12 -3.80 -0.06 6.54
N GLU A 13 -4.63 -0.44 7.52
CA GLU A 13 -4.38 -0.14 8.94
C GLU A 13 -3.13 -0.86 9.45
N ASN A 14 -2.97 -2.14 9.15
CA ASN A 14 -1.80 -2.92 9.56
C ASN A 14 -0.50 -2.40 8.91
N LEU A 15 -0.59 -1.96 7.66
CA LEU A 15 0.53 -1.36 6.94
C LEU A 15 0.91 0.01 7.52
N GLY A 16 -0.08 0.83 7.89
CA GLY A 16 0.15 2.12 8.55
C GLY A 16 0.87 1.99 9.89
N ALA A 17 0.49 1.01 10.72
CA ALA A 17 1.15 0.77 12.00
C ALA A 17 2.62 0.37 11.84
N GLN A 18 2.95 -0.43 10.81
CA GLN A 18 4.32 -0.82 10.52
C GLN A 18 5.12 0.29 9.82
N LEU A 19 4.46 1.19 9.12
CA LEU A 19 5.12 2.36 8.55
C LEU A 19 5.63 3.31 9.62
N ASP A 20 4.92 3.46 10.74
CA ASP A 20 5.44 4.24 11.87
C ASP A 20 6.72 3.63 12.43
N GLU A 21 6.82 2.29 12.54
CA GLU A 21 8.06 1.60 12.91
C GLU A 21 9.15 1.78 11.85
N LEU A 22 8.79 1.70 10.57
CA LEU A 22 9.73 1.88 9.46
C LEU A 22 10.22 3.33 9.37
N ARG A 23 9.41 4.32 9.75
CA ARG A 23 9.73 5.75 9.68
C ARG A 23 10.89 6.12 10.60
N GLU A 24 11.09 5.39 11.69
CA GLU A 24 12.27 5.55 12.54
C GLU A 24 13.54 4.96 11.92
N LEU A 25 13.43 3.91 11.10
CA LEU A 25 14.58 3.28 10.42
C LEU A 25 14.92 3.92 9.08
N ASP A 26 13.91 4.19 8.26
CA ASP A 26 14.05 4.68 6.89
C ASP A 26 12.88 5.63 6.51
N PRO A 27 12.99 6.91 6.87
CA PRO A 27 11.91 7.89 6.69
C PRO A 27 11.57 8.14 5.22
N ALA A 28 12.53 8.03 4.31
CA ALA A 28 12.30 8.22 2.88
C ALA A 28 11.36 7.13 2.30
N VAL A 29 11.50 5.92 2.81
CA VAL A 29 10.66 4.78 2.42
C VAL A 29 9.27 4.92 3.02
N ALA A 30 9.22 5.34 4.28
CA ALA A 30 7.96 5.59 4.96
C ALA A 30 7.12 6.66 4.24
N GLU A 31 7.73 7.77 3.81
CA GLU A 31 7.03 8.81 3.02
C GLU A 31 6.48 8.26 1.69
N HIS A 32 7.28 7.48 0.95
CA HIS A 32 6.84 6.89 -0.32
C HIS A 32 5.66 5.92 -0.12
N LEU A 33 5.72 5.08 0.91
CA LEU A 33 4.65 4.13 1.20
C LEU A 33 3.39 4.81 1.73
N ASP A 34 3.53 5.88 2.53
CA ASP A 34 2.42 6.66 3.06
C ASP A 34 1.65 7.41 1.96
N ALA A 35 2.36 7.95 0.96
CA ALA A 35 1.76 8.57 -0.22
C ALA A 35 0.89 7.59 -1.01
N ASN A 36 1.40 6.39 -1.25
CA ASN A 36 0.68 5.34 -1.96
C ASN A 36 -0.51 4.79 -1.15
N LEU A 37 -0.36 4.66 0.17
CA LEU A 37 -1.43 4.29 1.10
C LEU A 37 -2.56 5.32 1.09
N SER A 38 -2.20 6.60 1.06
CA SER A 38 -3.16 7.71 0.99
C SER A 38 -3.95 7.67 -0.32
N GLN A 39 -3.31 7.36 -1.44
CA GLN A 39 -4.01 7.14 -2.71
C GLN A 39 -4.98 5.94 -2.62
N ALA A 40 -4.53 4.78 -2.13
CA ALA A 40 -5.39 3.61 -1.96
C ALA A 40 -6.61 3.90 -1.06
N ARG A 41 -6.43 4.71 0.00
CA ARG A 41 -7.52 5.21 0.86
C ARG A 41 -8.46 6.15 0.10
N GLY A 42 -7.93 7.02 -0.77
CA GLY A 42 -8.72 7.90 -1.63
C GLY A 42 -9.64 7.12 -2.58
N VAL A 43 -9.14 6.05 -3.18
CA VAL A 43 -9.93 5.15 -4.04
C VAL A 43 -11.05 4.47 -3.27
N LEU A 44 -10.73 3.93 -2.09
CA LEU A 44 -11.71 3.34 -1.17
C LEU A 44 -12.79 4.34 -0.74
N ALA A 45 -12.43 5.61 -0.59
CA ALA A 45 -13.34 6.69 -0.26
C ALA A 45 -14.20 7.16 -1.46
N GLY A 46 -14.02 6.55 -2.64
CA GLY A 46 -14.72 6.91 -3.86
C GLY A 46 -14.24 8.23 -4.48
N GLN A 47 -13.03 8.68 -4.14
CA GLN A 47 -12.43 9.81 -4.85
C GLN A 47 -12.05 9.37 -6.27
N PRO A 48 -12.40 10.17 -7.30
CA PRO A 48 -11.94 9.92 -8.65
C PRO A 48 -10.44 10.17 -8.68
N VAL A 49 -9.67 9.11 -8.82
CA VAL A 49 -8.24 9.21 -9.05
C VAL A 49 -8.02 8.91 -10.53
N GLU A 50 -7.16 9.69 -11.18
CA GLU A 50 -6.87 9.52 -12.59
C GLU A 50 -6.17 8.16 -12.81
N ASP A 51 -6.76 7.29 -13.63
CA ASP A 51 -6.31 5.91 -13.91
C ASP A 51 -4.82 5.77 -14.28
N HIS A 52 -4.20 6.85 -14.78
CA HIS A 52 -2.79 6.88 -15.13
C HIS A 52 -1.84 7.00 -13.93
N GLU A 53 -2.25 7.68 -12.86
CA GLU A 53 -1.42 7.78 -11.65
C GLU A 53 -1.45 6.46 -10.86
N HIS A 54 -2.58 5.75 -10.87
CA HIS A 54 -2.76 4.49 -10.16
C HIS A 54 -1.81 3.37 -10.57
N ARG A 55 -1.66 3.10 -11.87
CA ARG A 55 -0.73 2.07 -12.33
C ARG A 55 0.69 2.37 -11.90
N SER A 56 1.11 3.63 -12.00
CA SER A 56 2.43 4.06 -11.56
C SER A 56 2.63 3.84 -10.06
N SER A 57 1.61 4.13 -9.25
CA SER A 57 1.67 3.94 -7.79
C SER A 57 1.75 2.46 -7.40
N LEU A 58 1.03 1.58 -8.10
CA LEU A 58 1.04 0.14 -7.84
C LEU A 58 2.37 -0.50 -8.29
N GLU A 59 2.93 -0.08 -9.43
CA GLU A 59 4.28 -0.45 -9.87
C GLU A 59 5.35 0.04 -8.88
N GLN A 60 5.24 1.27 -8.39
CA GLN A 60 6.16 1.81 -7.37
C GLN A 60 6.06 1.05 -6.04
N LEU A 61 4.86 0.60 -5.67
CA LEU A 61 4.68 -0.26 -4.50
C LEU A 61 5.34 -1.62 -4.69
N GLN A 62 5.22 -2.24 -5.87
CA GLN A 62 5.89 -3.51 -6.19
C GLN A 62 7.41 -3.37 -6.15
N ASP A 63 7.96 -2.29 -6.72
CA ASP A 63 9.39 -2.01 -6.68
C ASP A 63 9.89 -1.77 -5.25
N ALA A 64 9.08 -1.10 -4.43
CA ALA A 64 9.35 -0.96 -3.00
C ALA A 64 9.37 -2.34 -2.31
N VAL A 65 8.36 -3.19 -2.53
CA VAL A 65 8.31 -4.55 -1.98
C VAL A 65 9.57 -5.33 -2.32
N LEU A 66 9.96 -5.36 -3.59
CA LEU A 66 11.15 -6.06 -4.06
C LEU A 66 12.43 -5.53 -3.41
N LYS A 67 12.54 -4.22 -3.19
CA LYS A 67 13.67 -3.61 -2.47
C LYS A 67 13.70 -3.98 -0.99
N TYR A 68 12.55 -4.05 -0.35
CA TYR A 68 12.46 -4.27 1.10
C TYR A 68 12.28 -5.73 1.49
N GLU A 69 12.08 -6.64 0.53
CA GLU A 69 11.93 -8.07 0.80
C GLU A 69 13.15 -8.67 1.53
N ALA A 70 14.35 -8.17 1.20
CA ALA A 70 15.60 -8.59 1.85
C ALA A 70 15.83 -7.97 3.24
N SER A 71 15.29 -6.78 3.50
CA SER A 71 15.56 -6.01 4.72
C SER A 71 14.43 -6.07 5.74
N HIS A 72 13.20 -6.20 5.28
CA HIS A 72 11.97 -6.13 6.07
C HIS A 72 10.95 -7.17 5.58
N PRO A 73 11.23 -8.48 5.76
CA PRO A 73 10.40 -9.56 5.21
C PRO A 73 8.93 -9.52 5.67
N ARG A 74 8.66 -8.96 6.86
CA ARG A 74 7.28 -8.74 7.32
C ARG A 74 6.59 -7.65 6.51
N LEU A 75 7.27 -6.54 6.25
CA LEU A 75 6.70 -5.39 5.54
C LEU A 75 6.30 -5.76 4.10
N SER A 76 7.15 -6.54 3.43
CA SER A 76 6.89 -7.05 2.08
C SER A 76 5.69 -8.01 2.04
N GLU A 77 5.46 -8.80 3.10
CA GLU A 77 4.27 -9.66 3.24
C GLU A 77 2.98 -8.83 3.29
N TYR A 78 2.96 -7.74 4.08
CA TYR A 78 1.79 -6.86 4.19
C TYR A 78 1.56 -6.04 2.93
N LEU A 79 2.62 -5.52 2.32
CA LEU A 79 2.52 -4.81 1.04
C LEU A 79 2.03 -5.72 -0.08
N GLY A 80 2.49 -6.97 -0.13
CA GLY A 80 1.98 -7.97 -1.07
C GLY A 80 0.47 -8.19 -0.91
N SER A 81 -0.01 -8.29 0.33
CA SER A 81 -1.44 -8.40 0.63
C SER A 81 -2.25 -7.17 0.19
N VAL A 82 -1.69 -5.96 0.32
CA VAL A 82 -2.31 -4.73 -0.17
C VAL A 82 -2.35 -4.69 -1.70
N ILE A 83 -1.26 -5.06 -2.38
CA ILE A 83 -1.16 -5.13 -3.84
C ILE A 83 -2.15 -6.15 -4.40
N ASP A 84 -2.23 -7.33 -3.80
CA ASP A 84 -3.20 -8.36 -4.20
C ASP A 84 -4.63 -7.86 -4.03
N ALA A 85 -4.94 -7.21 -2.90
CA ALA A 85 -6.27 -6.67 -2.65
C ALA A 85 -6.66 -5.53 -3.61
N LEU A 86 -5.71 -4.66 -3.98
CA LEU A 86 -5.91 -3.63 -5.01
C LEU A 86 -6.14 -4.26 -6.39
N GLY A 87 -5.27 -5.19 -6.81
CA GLY A 87 -5.41 -5.90 -8.08
C GLY A 87 -6.72 -6.69 -8.20
N GLN A 88 -7.23 -7.24 -7.09
CA GLN A 88 -8.52 -7.93 -7.05
C GLN A 88 -9.72 -7.01 -7.25
N MET A 89 -9.57 -5.71 -6.94
CA MET A 89 -10.59 -4.70 -7.18
C MET A 89 -10.55 -4.12 -8.60
N GLY A 90 -9.59 -4.57 -9.44
CA GLY A 90 -9.43 -4.10 -10.82
C GLY A 90 -8.83 -2.70 -10.93
N ILE A 91 -8.13 -2.26 -9.88
CA ILE A 91 -7.44 -0.99 -9.74
C ILE A 91 -5.94 -1.22 -9.62
#